data_AF-A0A6A6U028-F1
#
_entry.id   AF-A0A6A6U028-F1
#
_cell.length_a   1.000
_cell.length_b   1.000
_cell.length_c   1.000
_cell.angle_alpha   90.00
_cell.angle_beta   90.00
_cell.angle_gamma   90.00
#
_symmetry.space_group_name_H-M   'P 1'
#
loop_
_entity.id
_entity.type
_entity.pdbx_description
1 polymer ?
#
loop_
_entity_poly.entity_id
_entity_poly.type
_entity_poly.pdbx_seq_one_letter_code
_entity_poly.pdbx_strand_id
1 'polypeptide(L)'
;MTLSDTFAGISSLLATVISWVTTISFYMAILFIGPWIVALVYDVLLYLWRSISYEIPVIGGRARGRQPPRPPTLTERPDGAERQQPPIIPLAEGVVDAIKGDEWEEVRRRKGTRRMTGEGS
;
A
#
# COMPACT_ATOMS: atom_id res chain seq x y z
N MET A 1 -37.68 -21.53 -62.02
CA MET A 1 -36.60 -20.99 -61.17
C MET A 1 -35.81 -22.18 -60.64
N THR A 2 -34.50 -22.23 -60.86
CA THR A 2 -33.70 -23.42 -60.54
C THR A 2 -33.07 -23.33 -59.14
N LEU A 3 -32.76 -24.47 -58.53
CA LEU A 3 -32.15 -24.54 -57.19
C LEU A 3 -30.80 -23.79 -57.13
N SER A 4 -30.04 -23.78 -58.22
CA SER A 4 -28.78 -23.04 -58.34
C SER A 4 -28.98 -21.53 -58.26
N ASP A 5 -30.06 -21.01 -58.87
CA ASP A 5 -30.37 -19.58 -58.84
C ASP A 5 -30.70 -19.14 -57.41
N THR A 6 -31.44 -19.98 -56.68
CA THR A 6 -31.78 -19.71 -55.27
C THR A 6 -30.55 -19.75 -54.36
N PHE A 7 -29.64 -20.71 -54.57
CA PHE A 7 -28.41 -20.82 -53.78
C PHE A 7 -27.46 -19.66 -54.03
N ALA A 8 -27.28 -19.27 -55.30
CA ALA A 8 -26.49 -18.10 -55.68
C ALA A 8 -27.04 -16.81 -55.06
N GLY A 9 -28.37 -16.63 -55.08
CA GLY A 9 -29.04 -15.50 -54.43
C GLY A 9 -28.73 -15.41 -52.94
N ILE A 10 -28.92 -16.50 -52.20
CA ILE A 10 -28.67 -16.55 -50.75
C ILE A 10 -27.19 -16.30 -50.43
N SER A 11 -26.27 -16.90 -51.20
CA SER A 11 -24.83 -16.70 -51.01
C SER A 11 -24.41 -15.23 -51.17
N SER A 12 -24.93 -14.54 -52.19
CA SER A 12 -24.64 -13.12 -52.42
C SER A 12 -25.20 -12.20 -51.32
N LEU A 13 -26.40 -12.51 -50.82
CA LEU A 13 -27.02 -11.80 -49.70
C LEU A 13 -26.20 -11.96 -48.42
N LEU A 14 -25.81 -13.19 -48.09
CA LEU A 14 -24.99 -13.48 -46.93
C LEU A 14 -23.63 -12.77 -47.01
N ALA A 15 -22.96 -12.81 -48.16
CA ALA A 15 -21.70 -12.10 -48.35
C ALA A 15 -21.84 -10.59 -48.11
N THR A 16 -22.92 -9.99 -48.60
CA THR A 16 -23.22 -8.57 -48.40
C THR A 16 -23.47 -8.24 -46.93
N VAL A 17 -24.30 -9.05 -46.25
CA VAL A 17 -24.62 -8.87 -44.82
C VAL A 17 -23.37 -9.05 -43.97
N ILE A 18 -22.58 -10.10 -44.21
CA ILE A 18 -21.34 -10.35 -43.49
C ILE A 18 -20.36 -9.19 -43.68
N SER A 19 -20.20 -8.67 -44.91
CA SER A 19 -19.34 -7.51 -45.17
C SER A 19 -19.78 -6.27 -44.37
N TRP A 20 -21.07 -5.97 -44.35
CA TRP A 20 -21.63 -4.86 -43.56
C TRP A 20 -21.40 -5.05 -42.06
N VAL A 21 -21.67 -6.26 -41.54
CA VAL A 21 -21.46 -6.60 -40.13
C VAL A 21 -19.99 -6.45 -39.76
N THR A 22 -19.07 -7.03 -40.53
CA THR A 22 -17.62 -6.91 -40.28
C THR A 22 -17.16 -5.45 -40.32
N THR A 23 -17.68 -4.66 -41.25
CA THR A 23 -17.34 -3.23 -41.37
C THR A 23 -17.78 -2.44 -40.13
N ILE A 24 -19.03 -2.60 -39.71
CA ILE A 24 -19.56 -1.93 -38.51
C ILE A 24 -18.80 -2.39 -37.26
N SER A 25 -18.57 -3.70 -37.14
CA SER A 25 -17.79 -4.26 -36.02
C SER A 25 -16.37 -3.70 -35.98
N PHE A 26 -15.72 -3.50 -37.13
CA PHE A 26 -14.37 -2.93 -37.19
C PHE A 26 -14.34 -1.47 -36.72
N TYR A 27 -15.28 -0.65 -37.18
CA TYR A 27 -15.40 0.73 -36.72
C TYR A 27 -15.70 0.82 -35.22
N MET A 28 -16.61 -0.02 -34.72
CA MET A 28 -16.89 -0.10 -33.28
C MET A 28 -15.69 -0.58 -32.49
N ALA A 29 -14.96 -1.60 -32.97
CA ALA A 29 -13.75 -2.08 -32.32
C ALA A 29 -12.70 -0.96 -32.18
N ILE A 30 -12.48 -0.18 -33.24
CA ILE A 30 -11.60 0.99 -33.17
C ILE A 30 -12.13 2.04 -32.22
N LEU A 31 -13.43 2.32 -32.21
CA LEU A 31 -14.01 3.33 -31.34
C LEU A 31 -13.92 2.94 -29.85
N PHE A 32 -14.11 1.67 -29.54
CA PHE A 32 -14.00 1.16 -28.17
C PHE A 32 -12.57 0.93 -27.72
N ILE A 33 -11.73 0.28 -28.55
CA ILE A 33 -10.38 -0.16 -28.19
C ILE A 33 -9.33 0.92 -28.51
N GLY A 34 -9.56 1.73 -29.54
CA GLY A 34 -8.64 2.77 -30.01
C GLY A 34 -8.19 3.73 -28.90
N PRO A 35 -9.09 4.30 -28.09
CA PRO A 35 -8.69 5.18 -26.98
C PRO A 35 -7.75 4.49 -25.98
N TRP A 36 -7.98 3.21 -25.68
CA TRP A 36 -7.12 2.44 -24.76
C TRP A 36 -5.74 2.17 -25.37
N ILE A 37 -5.68 1.83 -26.67
CA ILE A 37 -4.41 1.66 -27.36
C ILE A 37 -3.61 2.96 -27.34
N VAL A 38 -4.25 4.10 -27.62
CA VAL A 38 -3.60 5.42 -27.58
C VAL A 38 -3.06 5.72 -26.18
N ALA A 39 -3.83 5.45 -25.12
CA ALA A 39 -3.37 5.63 -23.75
C ALA A 39 -2.15 4.75 -23.42
N LEU A 40 -2.18 3.46 -23.78
CA LEU A 40 -1.05 2.55 -23.56
C LEU A 40 0.20 2.98 -24.34
N VAL A 41 0.03 3.36 -25.60
CA VAL A 41 1.15 3.86 -26.43
C VAL A 41 1.71 5.14 -25.82
N TYR A 42 0.85 6.05 -25.35
CA TYR A 42 1.28 7.27 -24.67
C TYR A 42 2.09 6.95 -23.42
N ASP A 43 1.64 6.03 -22.57
CA ASP A 43 2.34 5.63 -21.34
C ASP A 43 3.71 5.01 -21.65
N VAL A 44 3.80 4.14 -22.66
CA VAL A 44 5.07 3.54 -23.10
C VAL A 44 6.01 4.60 -23.66
N LEU A 45 5.50 5.50 -24.50
CA LEU A 45 6.30 6.56 -25.11
C LEU A 45 6.79 7.56 -24.06
N LEU A 46 5.93 7.93 -23.12
CA LEU A 46 6.27 8.74 -21.97
C LEU A 46 7.31 8.06 -21.09
N TYR A 47 7.15 6.76 -20.84
CA TYR A 47 8.11 5.97 -20.07
C TYR A 47 9.47 5.90 -20.76
N LEU A 48 9.49 5.71 -22.08
CA LEU A 48 10.71 5.67 -22.86
C LEU A 48 11.39 7.05 -22.87
N TRP A 49 10.62 8.10 -23.15
CA TRP A 49 11.10 9.49 -23.08
C TRP A 49 11.66 9.83 -21.69
N ARG A 50 10.96 9.41 -20.64
CA ARG A 50 11.35 9.59 -19.25
C ARG A 50 12.63 8.82 -18.93
N SER A 51 12.74 7.58 -19.36
CA SER A 51 13.94 6.75 -19.19
C SER A 51 15.15 7.37 -19.90
N ILE A 52 14.99 7.78 -21.16
CA ILE A 52 16.04 8.46 -21.94
C ILE A 52 16.45 9.78 -21.27
N SER A 53 15.48 10.57 -20.79
CA SER A 53 15.74 11.84 -20.10
C SER A 53 16.44 11.66 -18.75
N TYR A 54 16.32 10.49 -18.11
CA TYR A 54 17.05 10.18 -16.89
C TYR A 54 18.44 9.60 -17.13
N GLU A 55 18.66 8.95 -18.27
CA GLU A 55 19.99 8.51 -18.68
C GLU A 55 20.84 9.63 -19.30
N ILE A 56 20.20 10.63 -19.93
CA ILE A 56 20.87 11.81 -20.49
C ILE A 56 20.65 12.99 -19.52
N PRO A 57 21.61 13.31 -18.64
CA PRO A 57 21.40 14.18 -17.48
C PRO A 57 21.46 15.67 -17.88
N VAL A 58 20.53 16.15 -18.70
CA VAL A 58 20.47 17.57 -19.07
C VAL A 58 19.60 18.37 -18.09
N ILE A 59 18.58 17.75 -17.45
CA ILE A 59 17.62 18.47 -16.57
C ILE A 59 17.44 17.82 -15.18
N GLY A 60 17.77 16.52 -15.01
CA GLY A 60 17.56 15.79 -13.75
C GLY A 60 18.74 15.76 -12.76
N GLY A 61 19.80 16.54 -12.99
CA GLY A 61 21.11 16.39 -12.32
C GLY A 61 21.21 16.80 -10.83
N ARG A 62 20.12 17.08 -10.11
CA ARG A 62 20.19 17.66 -8.75
C ARG A 62 19.53 16.90 -7.60
N ALA A 63 19.17 15.64 -7.78
CA ALA A 63 18.58 14.83 -6.69
C ALA A 63 19.43 13.64 -6.22
N ARG A 64 20.55 13.31 -6.88
CA ARG A 64 21.35 12.12 -6.52
C ARG A 64 22.46 12.35 -5.49
N GLY A 65 22.66 13.60 -5.06
CA GLY A 65 23.65 13.99 -4.05
C GLY A 65 23.07 14.55 -2.75
N ARG A 66 21.73 14.67 -2.63
CA ARG A 66 21.11 15.02 -1.35
C ARG A 66 20.72 13.74 -0.66
N GLN A 67 21.32 13.51 0.51
CA GLN A 67 20.81 12.53 1.46
C GLN A 67 19.31 12.76 1.60
N PRO A 68 18.46 11.71 1.54
CA PRO A 68 17.05 11.87 1.84
C PRO A 68 16.97 12.61 3.19
N PRO A 69 16.27 13.75 3.27
CA PRO A 69 16.09 14.42 4.54
C PRO A 69 15.48 13.39 5.48
N ARG A 70 16.25 13.02 6.52
CA ARG A 70 15.75 12.12 7.55
C ARG A 70 14.46 12.77 8.07
N PRO A 71 13.36 12.02 8.14
CA PRO A 71 12.12 12.58 8.63
C PRO A 71 12.40 13.25 9.98
N PRO A 72 12.01 14.52 10.17
CA PRO A 72 12.17 15.18 11.45
C PRO A 72 11.46 14.32 12.48
N THR A 73 12.19 13.89 13.50
CA THR A 73 11.57 13.13 14.59
C THR A 73 10.54 14.03 15.24
N LEU A 74 9.37 13.49 15.59
CA LEU A 74 8.20 14.20 16.16
C LEU A 74 8.48 14.86 17.54
N THR A 75 9.75 14.94 17.94
CA THR A 75 10.28 15.58 19.14
C THR A 75 10.94 16.94 18.85
N GLU A 76 11.21 17.28 17.59
CA GLU A 76 11.73 18.60 17.21
C GLU A 76 10.61 19.63 17.14
N ARG A 77 10.75 20.69 17.94
CA ARG A 77 9.87 21.85 17.96
C ARG A 77 10.36 22.86 16.90
N PRO A 78 9.51 23.77 16.36
CA PRO A 78 9.89 24.67 15.25
C PRO A 78 11.05 25.65 15.51
N ASP A 79 11.57 25.68 16.74
CA ASP A 79 12.70 26.48 17.23
C ASP A 79 14.02 25.69 17.33
N GLY A 80 14.05 24.41 16.95
CA GLY A 80 15.27 23.59 16.95
C GLY A 80 15.74 23.12 18.32
N ALA A 81 14.93 23.30 19.37
CA ALA A 81 15.23 22.78 20.71
C ALA A 81 14.74 21.33 20.85
N GLU A 82 15.64 20.43 21.21
CA GLU A 82 15.31 19.03 21.55
C GLU A 82 14.43 19.03 22.81
N ARG A 83 13.17 18.58 22.67
CA ARG A 83 12.35 18.29 23.84
C ARG A 83 12.93 17.07 24.53
N GLN A 84 13.63 17.28 25.65
CA GLN A 84 13.85 16.22 26.64
C GLN A 84 12.47 15.67 27.01
N GLN A 85 12.19 14.43 26.60
CA GLN A 85 11.00 13.73 27.03
C GLN A 85 11.02 13.73 28.55
N PRO A 86 9.95 14.20 29.24
CA PRO A 86 9.88 14.01 30.68
C PRO A 86 10.01 12.50 30.94
N PRO A 87 10.71 12.08 32.02
CA PRO A 87 10.88 10.67 32.29
C PRO A 87 9.51 10.02 32.24
N ILE A 88 9.36 9.01 31.39
CA ILE A 88 8.20 8.12 31.46
C ILE A 88 8.33 7.50 32.83
N ILE A 89 7.64 8.06 33.83
CA ILE A 89 7.47 7.39 35.10
C ILE A 89 6.68 6.15 34.71
N PRO A 90 7.25 4.93 34.84
CA PRO A 90 6.46 3.74 34.67
C PRO A 90 5.56 3.71 35.89
N LEU A 91 4.37 4.31 35.78
CA LEU A 91 3.33 4.22 36.80
C LEU A 91 3.04 2.74 37.13
N ALA A 92 3.34 1.84 36.17
CA ALA A 92 3.30 0.40 36.36
C ALA A 92 4.40 -0.14 37.30
N GLU A 93 5.65 0.33 37.24
CA GLU A 93 6.74 -0.26 38.04
C GLU A 93 6.61 0.13 39.51
N GLY A 94 6.33 1.40 39.79
CA GLY A 94 6.10 1.88 41.16
C GLY A 94 4.83 1.29 41.81
N VAL A 95 3.77 1.05 41.03
CA VAL A 95 2.55 0.38 41.52
C VAL A 95 2.80 -1.12 41.73
N VAL A 96 3.52 -1.79 40.83
CA VAL A 96 3.89 -3.21 40.99
C VAL A 96 4.78 -3.41 42.20
N ASP A 97 5.75 -2.52 42.46
CA ASP A 97 6.59 -2.60 43.65
C ASP A 97 5.82 -2.29 44.93
N ALA A 98 4.86 -1.36 44.89
CA ALA A 98 3.98 -1.07 46.02
C ALA A 98 3.05 -2.25 46.34
N ILE A 99 2.43 -2.86 45.32
CA ILE A 99 1.59 -4.06 45.47
C ILE A 99 2.44 -5.25 45.95
N LYS A 100 3.61 -5.46 45.35
CA LYS A 100 4.51 -6.55 45.76
C LYS A 100 5.01 -6.35 47.19
N GLY A 101 5.28 -5.11 47.59
CA GLY A 101 5.68 -4.76 48.96
C GLY A 101 4.63 -5.11 50.01
N ASP A 102 3.34 -4.87 49.73
CA ASP A 102 2.25 -5.22 50.64
C ASP A 102 2.10 -6.75 50.81
N GLU A 103 2.28 -7.51 49.72
CA GLU A 103 2.11 -8.96 49.70
C GLU A 103 3.20 -9.65 50.55
N TRP A 104 4.46 -9.22 50.42
CA TRP A 104 5.56 -9.81 51.18
C TRP A 104 5.49 -9.53 52.68
N GLU A 105 4.97 -8.36 53.09
CA GLU A 105 4.77 -8.05 54.51
C GLU A 105 3.62 -8.86 55.12
N GLU A 106 2.53 -9.11 54.38
CA GLU A 106 1.45 -9.99 54.83
C GLU A 106 1.93 -11.45 54.96
N VAL A 107 2.72 -11.95 54.00
CA VAL A 107 3.32 -13.29 54.08
C VAL A 107 4.27 -13.40 55.28
N ARG A 108 5.08 -12.37 55.57
CA ARG A 108 5.94 -12.32 56.75
C ARG A 108 5.14 -12.31 58.04
N ARG A 109 4.07 -11.50 58.12
CA ARG A 109 3.13 -11.52 59.26
C ARG A 109 2.57 -12.91 59.48
N ARG A 110 2.00 -13.55 58.45
CA ARG A 110 1.44 -14.90 58.55
C ARG A 110 2.46 -15.94 58.99
N LYS A 111 3.70 -15.91 58.46
CA LYS A 111 4.76 -16.82 58.90
C LYS A 111 5.18 -16.58 60.35
N GLY A 112 5.22 -15.33 60.80
CA GLY A 112 5.49 -14.98 62.19
C GLY A 112 4.40 -15.49 63.14
N THR A 113 3.12 -15.33 62.77
CA THR A 113 1.98 -15.79 63.59
C THR A 113 1.88 -17.31 63.66
N ARG A 114 2.22 -18.02 62.57
CA ARG A 114 2.18 -19.50 62.53
C ARG A 114 3.31 -20.16 63.30
N ARG A 115 4.44 -19.47 63.54
CA ARG A 115 5.50 -19.97 64.43
C ARG A 115 5.08 -19.95 65.90
N MET A 116 4.25 -19.02 66.34
CA MET A 116 3.82 -18.95 67.75
C MET A 116 2.67 -19.91 68.11
N THR A 117 2.06 -20.56 67.13
CA THR A 117 0.89 -21.45 67.32
C THR A 117 1.17 -22.91 66.91
N GLY A 118 2.40 -23.24 66.51
CA GLY A 118 2.79 -24.57 66.01
C GLY A 118 3.87 -25.30 66.81
N GLU A 119 4.36 -24.75 67.93
CA GLU A 119 5.23 -25.45 68.89
C GLU A 119 4.47 -25.60 70.20
N GLY A 120 3.63 -26.62 70.26
CA GLY A 120 2.75 -26.88 71.39
C GLY A 120 1.96 -28.17 71.18
N SER A 121 2.66 -29.26 70.85
CA SER A 121 2.21 -30.63 71.08
C SER A 121 3.41 -31.55 71.20
#